data_AF-A0A7V9PD02-F1
#
_entry.id   AF-A0A7V9PD02-F1
#
_cell.length_a   1.000
_cell.length_b   1.000
_cell.length_c   1.000
_cell.angle_alpha   90.00
_cell.angle_beta   90.00
_cell.angle_gamma   90.00
#
_symmetry.space_group_name_H-M   'P 1'
#
loop_
_entity.id
_entity.type
_entity.pdbx_description
1 polymer ?
#
loop_
_entity_poly.entity_id
_entity_poly.type
_entity_poly.pdbx_seq_one_letter_code
_entity_poly.pdbx_strand_id
1 'polypeptide(L)'
;MPDAVVAFRYRTSLKEMAAQMYRRGLSEPQLYRDFRPYGLPRRPVWRMAGGLVRLVLTAPDLVRGPGRRGHWVNRAVTEVGRVEGSVRHRSLYI
;
A
#
# COMPACT_ATOMS: atom_id res chain seq x y z
N MET A 1 31.11 15.45 -9.14
CA MET A 1 29.68 15.05 -9.23
C MET A 1 29.06 15.43 -7.90
N PRO A 2 28.06 16.32 -7.84
CA PRO A 2 27.53 16.74 -6.55
C PRO A 2 26.78 15.56 -5.92
N ASP A 3 27.11 15.27 -4.66
CA ASP A 3 26.46 14.24 -3.86
C ASP A 3 24.95 14.42 -3.88
N ALA A 4 24.25 13.49 -4.53
CA ALA A 4 22.80 13.51 -4.59
C ALA A 4 22.25 13.19 -3.20
N VAL A 5 22.01 14.24 -2.40
CA VAL A 5 21.39 14.11 -1.09
C VAL A 5 19.89 13.93 -1.27
N VAL A 6 19.40 12.71 -1.03
CA VAL A 6 17.95 12.44 -1.00
C VAL A 6 17.40 12.94 0.35
N ALA A 7 16.82 14.14 0.35
CA ALA A 7 16.15 14.69 1.52
C ALA A 7 14.83 13.93 1.79
N PHE A 8 14.89 12.89 2.61
CA PHE A 8 13.69 12.21 3.11
C PHE A 8 12.99 13.08 4.14
N ARG A 9 11.94 13.79 3.72
CA ARG A 9 11.01 14.44 4.65
C ARG A 9 10.13 13.37 5.30
N TYR A 10 10.46 12.99 6.53
CA TYR A 10 9.57 12.22 7.38
C TYR A 10 8.30 13.05 7.62
N ARG A 11 7.16 12.58 7.11
CA ARG A 11 5.87 13.26 7.26
C ARG A 11 5.51 13.31 8.74
N THR A 12 5.31 14.52 9.25
CA THR A 12 5.09 14.81 10.67
C THR A 12 3.71 14.35 11.16
N SER A 13 2.79 14.02 10.25
CA SER A 13 1.46 13.53 10.61
C SER A 13 1.13 12.16 10.04
N LEU A 14 0.50 11.35 10.88
CA LEU A 14 -0.02 10.02 10.58
C LEU A 14 -1.00 10.05 9.38
N LYS A 15 -1.73 11.17 9.21
CA LYS A 15 -2.66 11.42 8.10
C LYS A 15 -1.93 11.61 6.76
N GLU A 16 -0.88 12.41 6.72
CA GLU A 16 -0.10 12.60 5.49
C GLU A 16 0.60 11.31 5.07
N MET A 17 1.15 10.57 6.03
CA MET A 17 1.74 9.26 5.77
C MET A 17 0.72 8.28 5.20
N ALA A 18 -0.47 8.22 5.80
CA ALA A 18 -1.57 7.40 5.33
C ALA A 18 -2.01 7.77 3.91
N ALA A 19 -2.15 9.07 3.62
CA ALA A 19 -2.49 9.56 2.29
C ALA A 19 -1.41 9.27 1.23
N GLN A 20 -0.13 9.12 1.64
CA GLN A 20 0.94 8.67 0.75
C GLN A 20 0.75 7.21 0.37
N MET A 21 0.54 6.37 1.40
CA MET A 21 0.49 4.92 1.25
C MET A 21 -0.76 4.49 0.50
N TYR A 22 -1.88 5.16 0.74
CA TYR A 22 -3.10 5.00 -0.05
C TYR A 22 -2.86 5.31 -1.53
N ARG A 23 -2.28 6.47 -1.85
CA ARG A 23 -1.97 6.84 -3.24
C ARG A 23 -1.01 5.85 -3.91
N ARG A 24 -0.01 5.37 -3.18
CA ARG A 24 0.93 4.34 -3.67
C ARG A 24 0.21 3.02 -3.96
N GLY A 25 -0.67 2.57 -3.06
CA GLY A 25 -1.48 1.38 -3.25
C GLY A 25 -2.42 1.50 -4.45
N LEU A 26 -2.98 2.69 -4.68
CA LEU A 26 -3.86 2.98 -5.82
C LEU A 26 -3.11 2.97 -7.16
N SER A 27 -1.85 3.42 -7.19
CA SER A 27 -1.05 3.47 -8.42
C SER A 27 -0.49 2.11 -8.86
N GLU A 28 -0.34 1.13 -7.96
CA GLU A 28 0.19 -0.21 -8.30
C GLU A 28 -0.65 -0.94 -9.37
N PRO A 29 -1.99 -1.00 -9.28
CA PRO A 29 -2.84 -1.60 -10.32
C PRO A 29 -2.79 -0.87 -11.67
N GLN A 30 -2.65 0.47 -11.64
CA GLN A 30 -2.44 1.25 -12.87
C GLN A 30 -1.11 0.87 -13.54
N LEU A 31 -0.04 0.77 -12.75
CA LEU A 31 1.27 0.35 -13.23
C LEU A 31 1.23 -1.07 -13.81
N TYR A 32 0.51 -1.99 -13.16
CA TYR A 32 0.29 -3.33 -13.73
C TYR A 32 -0.46 -3.27 -15.06
N ARG A 33 -1.53 -2.48 -15.17
CA ARG A 33 -2.30 -2.35 -16.42
C ARG A 33 -1.41 -1.83 -17.56
N ASP A 34 -0.63 -0.79 -17.29
CA ASP A 34 0.16 -0.09 -18.30
C ASP A 34 1.40 -0.91 -18.71
N PHE A 35 1.98 -1.70 -17.79
CA PHE A 35 3.19 -2.49 -18.03
C PHE A 35 2.96 -4.00 -18.28
N ARG A 36 1.74 -4.53 -18.11
CA ARG A 36 1.39 -5.93 -18.45
C ARG A 36 1.76 -6.30 -19.90
N PRO A 37 1.52 -5.45 -20.92
CA PRO A 37 1.92 -5.76 -22.30
C PRO A 37 3.43 -5.96 -22.48
N TYR A 38 4.24 -5.39 -21.58
CA TYR A 38 5.70 -5.49 -21.60
C TYR A 38 6.23 -6.64 -20.72
N GLY A 39 5.36 -7.56 -20.28
CA GLY A 39 5.75 -8.77 -19.55
C GLY A 39 5.74 -8.66 -18.03
N LEU A 40 5.13 -7.61 -17.44
CA LEU A 40 5.06 -7.49 -15.99
C LEU A 40 4.21 -8.65 -15.39
N PRO A 41 4.79 -9.49 -14.51
CA PRO A 41 4.07 -10.63 -13.95
C PRO A 41 2.95 -10.18 -13.01
N ARG A 42 1.82 -10.90 -13.04
CA ARG A 42 0.70 -10.65 -12.12
C ARG A 42 1.10 -11.05 -10.70
N ARG A 43 0.75 -10.23 -9.70
CA ARG A 43 0.87 -10.69 -8.31
C ARG A 43 -0.17 -11.77 -8.05
N PRO A 44 0.19 -12.85 -7.34
CA PRO A 44 -0.73 -13.93 -7.07
C PRO A 44 -1.72 -13.58 -5.96
N VAL A 45 -2.96 -14.06 -6.10
CA VAL A 45 -4.12 -13.79 -5.23
C VAL A 45 -3.88 -14.08 -3.76
N TRP A 46 -3.13 -15.13 -3.48
CA TRP A 46 -2.81 -15.50 -2.11
C TRP A 46 -1.97 -14.44 -1.38
N ARG A 47 -1.19 -13.61 -2.08
CA ARG A 47 -0.47 -12.49 -1.45
C ARG A 47 -1.42 -11.39 -1.01
N MET A 48 -2.50 -11.16 -1.75
CA MET A 48 -3.54 -10.21 -1.36
C MET A 48 -4.33 -10.74 -0.17
N ALA A 49 -4.79 -11.99 -0.25
CA ALA A 49 -5.48 -12.67 0.84
C ALA A 49 -4.61 -12.68 2.12
N GLY A 50 -3.32 -12.99 2.01
CA GLY A 50 -2.38 -12.93 3.12
C GLY A 50 -2.20 -11.53 3.71
N GLY A 51 -2.29 -10.49 2.87
CA GLY A 51 -2.28 -9.08 3.30
C GLY A 51 -3.50 -8.72 4.14
N LEU A 52 -4.69 -9.09 3.66
CA LEU A 52 -5.97 -8.89 4.36
C LEU A 52 -6.05 -9.69 5.65
N VAL A 53 -5.69 -10.97 5.63
CA VAL A 53 -5.63 -11.82 6.82
C VAL A 53 -4.68 -11.21 7.86
N ARG A 54 -3.49 -10.78 7.43
CA ARG A 54 -2.53 -10.14 8.35
C ARG A 54 -3.07 -8.82 8.90
N LEU A 55 -3.85 -8.06 8.13
CA LEU A 55 -4.49 -6.83 8.61
C LEU A 55 -5.52 -7.09 9.72
N VAL A 56 -6.32 -8.15 9.56
CA VAL A 56 -7.29 -8.60 10.57
C VAL A 56 -6.57 -9.11 11.82
N LEU A 57 -5.54 -9.94 11.64
CA LEU A 57 -4.75 -10.47 12.76
C LEU A 57 -4.01 -9.40 13.54
N THR A 58 -3.63 -8.28 12.91
CA THR A 58 -2.99 -7.15 13.59
C THR A 58 -3.97 -6.08 14.04
N ALA A 59 -5.29 -6.26 13.90
CA ALA A 59 -6.29 -5.31 14.43
C ALA A 59 -6.10 -4.96 15.92
N PRO A 60 -5.68 -5.88 16.82
CA PRO A 60 -5.37 -5.54 18.21
C PRO A 60 -4.23 -4.51 18.37
N ASP A 61 -3.40 -4.28 17.35
CA ASP A 61 -2.33 -3.28 17.39
C ASP A 61 -2.86 -1.83 17.36
N LEU A 62 -4.16 -1.63 17.08
CA LEU A 62 -4.86 -0.34 17.24
C LEU A 62 -4.88 0.15 18.70
N VAL A 63 -4.99 -0.77 19.66
CA VAL A 63 -5.12 -0.47 21.09
C VAL A 63 -3.81 -0.68 21.87
N ARG A 64 -2.78 -1.29 21.26
CA ARG A 64 -1.47 -1.58 21.90
C ARG A 64 -0.45 -0.44 21.85
N GLY A 65 -0.88 0.79 21.54
CA GLY A 65 -0.05 2.00 21.62
C GLY A 65 0.18 2.73 20.28
N PRO A 66 0.64 4.00 20.34
CA PRO A 66 0.66 4.92 19.20
C PRO A 66 1.58 4.48 18.05
N GLY A 67 2.73 3.85 18.33
CA GLY A 67 3.63 3.34 17.30
C GLY A 67 3.05 2.18 16.50
N ARG A 68 2.40 1.21 17.19
CA ARG A 68 1.78 0.04 16.56
C ARG A 68 0.52 0.42 15.80
N ARG A 69 -0.24 1.38 16.33
CA ARG A 69 -1.37 2.02 15.64
C ARG A 69 -0.93 2.67 14.33
N GLY A 70 0.18 3.39 14.32
CA GLY A 70 0.75 3.99 13.10
C GLY A 70 1.06 2.95 12.02
N HIS A 71 1.69 1.84 12.42
CA HIS A 71 2.01 0.73 11.52
C HIS A 71 0.75 0.04 10.98
N TRP A 72 -0.26 -0.17 11.82
CA TRP A 72 -1.54 -0.74 11.41
C TRP A 72 -2.26 0.15 10.41
N VAL A 73 -2.37 1.46 10.69
CA VAL A 73 -3.03 2.43 9.81
C VAL A 73 -2.36 2.48 8.44
N ASN A 74 -1.02 2.52 8.39
CA ASN A 74 -0.28 2.46 7.13
C ASN A 74 -0.61 1.21 6.31
N ARG A 75 -0.69 0.06 6.97
CA ARG A 75 -1.00 -1.20 6.32
C ARG A 75 -2.43 -1.19 5.79
N ALA A 76 -3.38 -0.75 6.61
CA ALA A 76 -4.79 -0.65 6.26
C ALA A 76 -5.00 0.19 5.01
N VAL A 77 -4.46 1.42 4.98
CA VAL A 77 -4.66 2.32 3.84
C VAL A 77 -3.95 1.86 2.57
N THR A 78 -2.84 1.13 2.70
CA THR A 78 -2.16 0.51 1.55
C THR A 78 -3.04 -0.57 0.93
N GLU A 79 -3.60 -1.47 1.76
CA GLU A 79 -4.47 -2.55 1.29
C GLU A 79 -5.79 -1.99 0.71
N VAL A 80 -6.37 -0.97 1.33
CA VAL A 80 -7.57 -0.28 0.79
C VAL A 80 -7.28 0.35 -0.57
N GLY A 81 -6.17 1.08 -0.71
CA GLY A 81 -5.79 1.69 -1.99
C GLY A 81 -5.56 0.65 -3.10
N ARG A 82 -5.00 -0.52 -2.74
CA ARG A 82 -4.84 -1.63 -3.69
C ARG A 82 -6.17 -2.22 -4.12
N VAL A 83 -7.06 -2.54 -3.17
CA VAL A 83 -8.38 -3.11 -3.48
C VAL A 83 -9.18 -2.16 -4.36
N GLU A 84 -9.19 -0.87 -4.02
CA GLU A 84 -9.88 0.15 -4.82
C GLU A 84 -9.26 0.30 -6.21
N GLY A 85 -7.92 0.31 -6.31
CA GLY A 85 -7.23 0.36 -7.60
C GLY A 85 -7.50 -0.86 -8.46
N SER A 86 -7.55 -2.07 -7.88
CA SER A 86 -7.92 -3.31 -8.59
C SER A 86 -9.35 -3.24 -9.14
N VAL A 87 -10.30 -2.72 -8.35
CA VAL A 87 -11.69 -2.55 -8.79
C VAL A 87 -11.80 -1.47 -9.87
N ARG A 88 -11.17 -0.30 -9.68
CA ARG A 88 -11.23 0.84 -10.60
C ARG A 88 -10.62 0.54 -11.96
N HIS A 89 -9.50 -0.17 -12.00
CA HIS A 89 -8.79 -0.44 -13.25
C HIS A 89 -9.32 -1.68 -13.99
N ARG A 90 -10.29 -2.42 -13.43
CA ARG A 90 -10.84 -3.69 -13.95
C ARG A 90 -9.80 -4.76 -14.32
N SER A 91 -8.52 -4.50 -14.09
CA SER A 91 -7.50 -5.50 -13.92
C SER A 91 -7.86 -6.19 -12.63
N LEU A 92 -8.36 -7.43 -12.74
CA LEU A 92 -8.29 -8.43 -11.68
C LEU A 92 -6.82 -8.50 -11.24
N TYR A 93 -6.39 -7.56 -10.41
CA TYR A 93 -5.24 -7.65 -9.54
C TYR A 93 -5.80 -8.17 -8.22
N ILE A 94 -6.53 -9.27 -8.37
CA ILE A 94 -6.83 -10.26 -7.35
C ILE A 94 -5.76 -11.30 -7.63
#